data_AF-A0A7J5LSG4-F1
#
_entry.id   AF-A0A7J5LSG4-F1
#
_cell.length_a   1.000
_cell.length_b   1.000
_cell.length_c   1.000
_cell.angle_alpha   90.00
_cell.angle_beta   90.00
_cell.angle_gamma   90.00
#
_symmetry.space_group_name_H-M   'P 1'
#
loop_
_entity.id
_entity.type
_entity.pdbx_description
1 polymer ?
#
loop_
_entity_poly.entity_id
_entity_poly.type
_entity_poly.pdbx_seq_one_letter_code
_entity_poly.pdbx_strand_id
1 'polypeptide(L)'
;MDRQLPYEISYKTIAFWRNIENGFLWSTFICSILLQTFQINCISHSLDSIKWIANLFNVLNYISIIGYGILYIIVEIIMQPMAANERRKGFIDNSLGTKLLEKPVLNYYDNDSIEKGPYKMLVNCYENCFFTYNIIKVMLPKMAIKNTILFGLLLIFAYYGIKDNVVAIPFLQLFLSSLFLIELIYHIAFFFRLKNLCDKFKQIFSTPKSTKNKTIQDAIYMVLEYETTLAYNKSPNSNSVYKKLNNKLTEEWSCIKQNYDIR
;
A
#
# COMPACT_ATOMS: atom_id res chain seq x y z
N MET A 1 -8.17 22.11 17.07
CA MET A 1 -6.79 22.45 16.69
C MET A 1 -6.50 21.78 15.36
N ASP A 2 -5.69 22.41 14.50
CA ASP A 2 -5.39 21.84 13.19
C ASP A 2 -4.45 20.64 13.29
N ARG A 3 -4.67 19.65 12.42
CA ARG A 3 -3.83 18.46 12.28
C ARG A 3 -2.46 18.86 11.70
N GLN A 4 -1.38 18.46 12.36
CA GLN A 4 -0.02 18.71 11.89
C GLN A 4 0.76 17.42 11.69
N LEU A 5 1.08 17.12 10.43
CA LEU A 5 1.89 15.97 10.03
C LEU A 5 3.06 16.42 9.13
N PRO A 6 4.30 16.53 9.65
CA PRO A 6 5.45 17.05 8.89
C PRO A 6 5.74 16.26 7.61
N TYR A 7 5.49 14.95 7.61
CA TYR A 7 5.75 14.04 6.50
C TYR A 7 4.55 13.84 5.55
N GLU A 8 3.44 14.56 5.73
CA GLU A 8 2.30 14.50 4.80
C GLU A 8 2.67 15.00 3.40
N ILE A 9 3.52 16.03 3.32
CA ILE A 9 4.02 16.55 2.04
C ILE A 9 4.79 15.45 1.31
N SER A 10 5.67 14.72 1.99
CA SER A 10 6.42 13.60 1.41
C SER A 10 5.48 12.54 0.82
N TYR A 11 4.42 12.16 1.55
CA TYR A 11 3.42 11.21 1.04
C TYR A 11 2.60 11.74 -0.14
N LYS A 12 2.27 13.05 -0.17
CA LYS A 12 1.61 13.69 -1.32
C LYS A 12 2.51 13.67 -2.56
N THR A 13 3.80 13.98 -2.40
CA THR A 13 4.79 13.93 -3.48
C THR A 13 4.95 12.51 -4.02
N ILE A 14 5.03 11.51 -3.14
CA ILE A 14 5.06 10.09 -3.54
C ILE A 14 3.81 9.72 -4.35
N ALA A 15 2.61 10.10 -3.89
CA ALA A 15 1.38 9.79 -4.59
C ALA A 15 1.32 10.41 -6.00
N PHE A 16 1.85 11.63 -6.15
CA PHE A 16 1.96 12.30 -7.44
C PHE A 16 2.87 11.53 -8.41
N TRP A 17 4.09 11.18 -7.99
CA TRP A 17 5.03 10.45 -8.84
C TRP A 17 4.56 9.04 -9.17
N ARG A 18 3.88 8.37 -8.24
CA ARG A 18 3.27 7.06 -8.49
C ARG A 18 2.16 7.12 -9.55
N ASN A 19 1.42 8.23 -9.64
CA ASN A 19 0.45 8.40 -10.73
C ASN A 19 1.13 8.54 -12.09
N ILE A 20 2.28 9.22 -12.16
CA ILE A 20 3.07 9.33 -13.39
C ILE A 20 3.67 7.97 -13.77
N GLU A 21 4.24 7.26 -12.81
CA GLU A 21 4.74 5.89 -12.96
C GLU A 21 3.67 4.95 -13.53
N ASN A 22 2.46 4.97 -12.95
CA ASN A 22 1.33 4.22 -13.46
C ASN A 22 0.95 4.63 -14.89
N GLY A 23 1.08 5.92 -15.24
CA GLY A 23 0.87 6.40 -16.61
C GLY A 23 1.85 5.75 -17.60
N PHE A 24 3.13 5.65 -17.25
CA PHE A 24 4.12 4.93 -18.05
C PHE A 24 3.80 3.44 -18.15
N LEU A 25 3.35 2.79 -17.07
CA LEU A 25 2.91 1.39 -17.10
C LEU A 25 1.73 1.17 -18.05
N TRP A 26 0.71 2.04 -18.01
CA TRP A 26 -0.42 1.93 -18.94
C TRP A 26 -0.01 2.19 -20.39
N SER A 27 0.93 3.11 -20.61
CA SER A 27 1.52 3.38 -21.91
C SER A 27 2.18 2.13 -22.51
N THR A 28 2.99 1.38 -21.72
CA THR A 28 3.63 0.13 -22.23
C THR A 28 2.61 -0.91 -22.64
N PHE A 29 1.53 -1.06 -21.87
CA PHE A 29 0.45 -2.00 -22.19
C PHE A 29 -0.27 -1.62 -23.48
N ILE A 30 -0.68 -0.35 -23.62
CA ILE A 30 -1.40 0.15 -24.81
C ILE A 30 -0.51 0.05 -26.05
N CYS A 31 0.75 0.45 -25.96
CA CYS A 31 1.70 0.36 -27.08
C CYS A 31 1.93 -1.08 -27.52
N SER A 32 2.04 -2.02 -26.57
CA SER A 32 2.22 -3.44 -26.89
C SER A 32 1.03 -4.00 -27.69
N ILE A 33 -0.21 -3.63 -27.32
CA ILE A 33 -1.40 -4.02 -28.08
C ILE A 33 -1.40 -3.39 -29.48
N LEU A 34 -1.17 -2.07 -29.56
CA LEU A 34 -1.17 -1.35 -30.84
C LEU A 34 -0.10 -1.92 -31.79
N LEU A 35 1.12 -2.16 -31.30
CA LEU A 35 2.20 -2.76 -32.09
C LEU A 35 1.80 -4.10 -32.69
N GLN A 36 1.18 -4.97 -31.90
CA GLN A 36 0.78 -6.29 -32.36
C GLN A 36 -0.33 -6.22 -33.41
N THR A 37 -1.28 -5.27 -33.28
CA THR A 37 -2.30 -5.02 -34.30
C THR A 37 -1.72 -4.48 -35.61
N PHE A 38 -0.77 -3.54 -35.55
CA PHE A 38 -0.14 -2.97 -36.74
C PHE A 38 0.79 -3.95 -37.45
N GLN A 39 1.49 -4.83 -36.72
CA GLN A 39 2.33 -5.86 -37.31
C GLN A 39 1.52 -6.87 -38.14
N ILE A 40 0.35 -7.30 -37.65
CA ILE A 40 -0.54 -8.20 -38.39
C ILE A 40 -1.02 -7.54 -39.69
N ASN A 41 -1.46 -6.28 -39.61
CA ASN A 41 -1.92 -5.54 -40.80
C ASN A 41 -0.80 -5.27 -41.82
N CYS A 42 0.42 -4.97 -41.35
CA CYS A 42 1.60 -4.80 -42.20
C CYS A 42 1.93 -6.05 -43.03
N ILE A 43 1.87 -7.24 -42.40
CA ILE A 43 2.11 -8.52 -43.09
C ILE A 43 1.03 -8.78 -44.16
N SER A 44 -0.21 -8.37 -43.91
CA SER A 44 -1.33 -8.60 -44.83
C SER A 44 -1.39 -7.66 -46.04
N HIS A 45 -0.92 -6.41 -45.93
CA HIS A 45 -1.17 -5.37 -46.96
C HIS A 45 0.07 -4.61 -47.47
N SER A 46 1.28 -4.93 -47.02
CA SER A 46 2.56 -4.35 -47.49
C SER A 46 2.56 -2.81 -47.69
N LEU A 47 2.04 -2.06 -46.70
CA LEU A 47 1.96 -0.59 -46.75
C LEU A 47 3.13 0.06 -45.98
N ASP A 48 3.95 0.87 -46.67
CA ASP A 48 5.12 1.53 -46.06
C ASP A 48 4.75 2.58 -45.00
N SER A 49 3.58 3.23 -45.09
CA SER A 49 3.09 4.18 -44.09
C SER A 49 2.81 3.53 -42.73
N ILE A 50 2.38 2.27 -42.72
CA ILE A 50 2.10 1.51 -41.48
C ILE A 50 3.39 1.15 -40.74
N LYS A 51 4.51 0.94 -41.47
CA LYS A 51 5.83 0.67 -40.87
C LYS A 51 6.33 1.84 -40.03
N TRP A 52 6.15 3.08 -40.49
CA TRP A 52 6.56 4.27 -39.75
C TRP A 52 5.79 4.41 -38.43
N ILE A 53 4.47 4.20 -38.47
CA ILE A 53 3.60 4.24 -37.28
C ILE A 53 4.01 3.15 -36.28
N ALA A 54 4.29 1.93 -36.74
CA ALA A 54 4.78 0.85 -35.88
C ALA A 54 6.13 1.19 -35.22
N ASN A 55 7.06 1.81 -35.95
CA ASN A 55 8.33 2.26 -35.38
C ASN A 55 8.15 3.35 -34.31
N LEU A 56 7.23 4.29 -34.52
CA LEU A 56 6.90 5.32 -33.52
C LEU A 56 6.39 4.69 -32.22
N PHE A 57 5.46 3.73 -32.31
CA PHE A 57 4.97 3.02 -31.13
C PHE A 57 6.04 2.17 -30.45
N ASN A 58 6.98 1.59 -31.19
CA ASN A 58 8.12 0.87 -30.62
C ASN A 58 9.01 1.80 -29.80
N VAL A 59 9.37 2.96 -30.34
CA VAL A 59 10.17 3.98 -29.63
C VAL A 59 9.44 4.44 -28.36
N LEU A 60 8.14 4.72 -28.46
CA LEU A 60 7.34 5.15 -27.31
C LEU A 60 7.22 4.05 -26.25
N ASN A 61 7.14 2.78 -26.66
CA ASN A 61 7.14 1.63 -25.75
C ASN A 61 8.47 1.54 -24.98
N TYR A 62 9.61 1.64 -25.67
CA TYR A 62 10.93 1.63 -25.01
C TYR A 62 11.10 2.77 -24.02
N ILE A 63 10.73 4.00 -24.39
CA ILE A 63 10.73 5.14 -23.47
C ILE A 63 9.84 4.85 -22.26
N SER A 64 8.68 4.23 -22.49
CA SER A 64 7.74 3.94 -21.41
C SER A 64 8.25 2.86 -20.45
N ILE A 65 8.89 1.81 -20.95
CA ILE A 65 9.50 0.74 -20.13
C ILE A 65 10.64 1.32 -19.26
N ILE A 66 11.54 2.10 -19.87
CA ILE A 66 12.67 2.71 -19.17
C ILE A 66 12.18 3.73 -18.14
N GLY A 67 11.24 4.59 -18.53
CA GLY A 67 10.62 5.58 -17.64
C GLY A 67 9.93 4.94 -16.44
N TYR A 68 9.14 3.89 -16.67
CA TYR A 68 8.53 3.10 -15.60
C TYR A 68 9.59 2.52 -14.65
N GLY A 69 10.64 1.88 -15.16
CA GLY A 69 11.69 1.29 -14.33
C GLY A 69 12.44 2.30 -13.46
N ILE A 70 12.79 3.46 -14.02
CA ILE A 70 13.46 4.54 -13.28
C ILE A 70 12.53 5.11 -12.21
N LEU A 71 11.28 5.41 -12.55
CA LEU A 71 10.31 5.94 -11.60
C LEU A 71 10.01 4.96 -10.48
N TYR A 72 9.86 3.66 -10.79
CA TYR A 72 9.68 2.62 -9.78
C TYR A 72 10.82 2.60 -8.77
N ILE A 73 12.09 2.68 -9.22
CA ILE A 73 13.25 2.76 -8.33
C ILE A 73 13.17 4.01 -7.44
N ILE A 74 12.89 5.17 -8.03
CA ILE A 74 12.82 6.43 -7.28
C ILE A 74 11.67 6.39 -6.24
N VAL A 75 10.47 5.99 -6.66
CA VAL A 75 9.26 6.05 -5.83
C VAL A 75 9.27 4.95 -4.77
N GLU A 76 9.46 3.69 -5.16
CA GLU A 76 9.30 2.53 -4.27
C GLU A 76 10.56 2.23 -3.46
N ILE A 77 11.76 2.39 -4.05
CA ILE A 77 13.01 2.00 -3.38
C ILE A 77 13.62 3.17 -2.59
N ILE A 78 13.45 4.42 -3.04
CA ILE A 78 14.07 5.59 -2.39
C ILE A 78 13.05 6.37 -1.57
N MET A 79 12.02 6.93 -2.21
CA MET A 79 11.11 7.87 -1.55
C MET A 79 10.23 7.22 -0.48
N GLN A 80 9.67 6.05 -0.75
CA GLN A 80 8.80 5.34 0.21
C GLN A 80 9.52 5.03 1.54
N PRO A 81 10.71 4.40 1.54
CA PRO A 81 11.45 4.18 2.79
C PRO A 81 11.80 5.46 3.55
N MET A 82 12.14 6.54 2.83
CA MET A 82 12.42 7.84 3.45
C MET A 82 11.17 8.40 4.15
N ALA A 83 10.01 8.42 3.49
CA ALA A 83 8.77 8.89 4.10
C ALA A 83 8.33 8.01 5.28
N ALA A 84 8.48 6.68 5.17
CA ALA A 84 8.20 5.75 6.26
C ALA A 84 9.13 5.99 7.47
N ASN A 85 10.38 6.41 7.24
CA ASN A 85 11.30 6.76 8.31
C ASN A 85 10.86 8.00 9.08
N GLU A 86 10.47 9.07 8.38
CA GLU A 86 9.93 10.28 9.01
C GLU A 86 8.65 9.99 9.79
N ARG A 87 7.79 9.10 9.28
CA ARG A 87 6.61 8.62 10.00
C ARG A 87 6.98 7.93 11.31
N ARG A 88 7.97 7.03 11.30
CA ARG A 88 8.46 6.34 12.52
C ARG A 88 9.03 7.33 13.53
N LYS A 89 9.85 8.28 13.09
CA LYS A 89 10.36 9.37 13.95
C LYS A 89 9.21 10.13 14.61
N GLY A 90 8.19 10.51 13.83
CA GLY A 90 7.02 11.22 14.36
C GLY A 90 6.19 10.40 15.34
N PHE A 91 6.07 9.08 15.12
CA PHE A 91 5.45 8.17 16.09
C PHE A 91 6.23 8.13 17.41
N ILE A 92 7.56 8.03 17.34
CA ILE A 92 8.44 8.00 18.54
C ILE A 92 8.38 9.35 19.28
N ASP A 93 8.44 10.48 18.56
CA ASP A 93 8.34 11.82 19.15
C ASP A 93 7.02 12.04 19.88
N ASN A 94 5.89 11.66 19.27
CA ASN A 94 4.58 11.79 19.90
C ASN A 94 4.44 10.88 21.13
N SER A 95 4.96 9.65 21.04
CA SER A 95 4.78 8.63 22.07
C SER A 95 5.72 8.82 23.26
N LEU A 96 7.00 9.10 23.03
CA LEU A 96 8.05 9.15 24.05
C LEU A 96 8.51 10.58 24.38
N GLY A 97 8.09 11.59 23.61
CA GLY A 97 8.47 12.99 23.85
C GLY A 97 9.85 13.38 23.34
N THR A 98 10.43 12.59 22.43
CA THR A 98 11.69 12.92 21.75
C THR A 98 11.51 14.07 20.74
N LYS A 99 12.62 14.50 20.13
CA LYS A 99 12.66 15.57 19.10
C LYS A 99 13.48 15.12 17.89
N LEU A 100 13.07 14.00 17.28
CA LEU A 100 13.69 13.43 16.09
C LEU A 100 13.26 14.16 14.80
N LEU A 101 12.05 14.72 14.78
CA LEU A 101 11.54 15.60 13.74
C LEU A 101 11.77 17.07 14.12
N GLU A 102 11.95 17.91 13.09
CA GLU A 102 12.04 19.37 13.27
C GLU A 102 10.72 19.98 13.76
N LYS A 103 9.59 19.37 13.38
CA LYS A 103 8.24 19.82 13.72
C LYS A 103 7.48 18.69 14.44
N PRO A 104 6.71 19.00 15.50
CA PRO A 104 5.95 17.97 16.21
C PRO A 104 4.78 17.46 15.39
N VAL A 105 4.36 16.22 15.70
CA VAL A 105 3.10 15.63 15.25
C VAL A 105 2.00 16.00 16.25
N LEU A 106 0.95 16.68 15.77
CA LEU A 106 -0.17 17.18 16.60
C LEU A 106 -1.52 16.74 16.02
N ASN A 107 -2.45 16.35 16.90
CA ASN A 107 -3.83 15.98 16.56
C ASN A 107 -3.90 14.88 15.47
N TYR A 108 -2.97 13.93 15.51
CA TYR A 108 -2.98 12.75 14.65
C TYR A 108 -3.46 11.49 15.37
N TYR A 109 -3.13 11.37 16.67
CA TYR A 109 -3.60 10.29 17.53
C TYR A 109 -4.72 10.81 18.41
N ASP A 110 -5.73 9.98 18.67
CA ASP A 110 -6.80 10.29 19.60
C ASP A 110 -6.40 10.04 21.07
N ASN A 111 -5.09 10.09 21.38
CA ASN A 111 -4.49 9.74 22.69
C ASN A 111 -3.60 10.85 23.25
N ASP A 112 -3.85 12.11 22.86
CA ASP A 112 -3.02 13.23 23.30
C ASP A 112 -3.10 13.46 24.83
N SER A 113 -4.18 13.01 25.50
CA SER A 113 -4.34 13.06 26.96
C SER A 113 -3.39 12.13 27.74
N ILE A 114 -2.87 11.08 27.10
CA ILE A 114 -1.99 10.10 27.75
C ILE A 114 -0.59 10.70 27.91
N GLU A 115 0.01 10.53 29.08
CA GLU A 115 1.38 10.96 29.37
C GLU A 115 2.39 10.26 28.45
N LYS A 116 3.42 11.00 28.03
CA LYS A 116 4.49 10.47 27.18
C LYS A 116 5.24 9.35 27.90
N GLY A 117 5.45 8.24 27.18
CA GLY A 117 6.17 7.08 27.69
C GLY A 117 5.80 5.78 26.98
N PRO A 118 6.32 4.64 27.47
CA PRO A 118 6.09 3.33 26.87
C PRO A 118 4.61 2.93 26.78
N TYR A 119 3.80 3.34 27.75
CA TYR A 119 2.36 3.09 27.72
C TYR A 119 1.68 3.82 26.55
N LYS A 120 1.94 5.13 26.38
CA LYS A 120 1.43 5.89 25.23
C LYS A 120 1.92 5.30 23.90
N MET A 121 3.16 4.83 23.83
CA MET A 121 3.69 4.14 22.66
C MET A 121 2.88 2.89 22.33
N LEU A 122 2.56 2.06 23.33
CA LEU A 122 1.74 0.87 23.16
C LEU A 122 0.32 1.23 22.67
N VAL A 123 -0.31 2.24 23.26
CA VAL A 123 -1.67 2.69 22.90
C VAL A 123 -1.71 3.26 21.48
N ASN A 124 -0.79 4.16 21.13
CA ASN A 124 -0.68 4.71 19.78
C ASN A 124 -0.41 3.62 18.74
N CYS A 125 0.40 2.60 19.09
CA CYS A 125 0.63 1.45 18.21
C CYS A 125 -0.65 0.64 18.02
N TYR A 126 -1.43 0.46 19.09
CA TYR A 126 -2.71 -0.25 19.01
C TYR A 126 -3.71 0.49 18.11
N GLU A 127 -3.84 1.81 18.27
CA GLU A 127 -4.69 2.64 17.40
C GLU A 127 -4.26 2.48 15.93
N ASN A 128 -2.97 2.66 15.63
CA ASN A 128 -2.43 2.49 14.29
C ASN A 128 -2.73 1.09 13.70
N CYS A 129 -2.55 0.03 14.51
CA CYS A 129 -2.82 -1.34 14.11
C CYS A 129 -4.32 -1.58 13.85
N PHE A 130 -5.19 -1.07 14.73
CA PHE A 130 -6.64 -1.17 14.63
C PHE A 130 -7.18 -0.48 13.37
N PHE A 131 -6.73 0.75 13.11
CA PHE A 131 -7.12 1.49 11.90
C PHE A 131 -6.65 0.76 10.64
N THR A 132 -5.39 0.34 10.61
CA THR A 132 -4.82 -0.39 9.46
C THR A 132 -5.54 -1.71 9.22
N TYR A 133 -5.82 -2.48 10.26
CA TYR A 133 -6.57 -3.74 10.17
C TYR A 133 -7.94 -3.55 9.52
N ASN A 134 -8.72 -2.56 9.97
CA ASN A 134 -10.06 -2.32 9.45
C ASN A 134 -10.06 -1.81 8.01
N ILE A 135 -9.08 -0.98 7.62
CA ILE A 135 -8.90 -0.55 6.23
C ILE A 135 -8.63 -1.76 5.32
N ILE A 136 -7.68 -2.60 5.72
CA ILE A 136 -7.30 -3.81 4.96
C ILE A 136 -8.46 -4.80 4.88
N LYS A 137 -9.20 -5.00 5.97
CA LYS A 137 -10.41 -5.83 6.00
C LYS A 137 -11.44 -5.39 4.96
N VAL A 138 -11.66 -4.09 4.81
CA VAL A 138 -12.60 -3.53 3.82
C VAL A 138 -12.05 -3.61 2.38
N MET A 139 -10.73 -3.57 2.21
CA MET A 139 -10.09 -3.70 0.89
C MET A 139 -10.08 -5.14 0.36
N LEU A 140 -10.08 -6.14 1.24
CA LEU A 140 -9.95 -7.55 0.89
C LEU A 140 -10.97 -8.04 -0.17
N PRO A 141 -12.29 -7.79 -0.05
CA PRO A 141 -13.25 -8.22 -1.07
C PRO A 141 -12.99 -7.59 -2.43
N LYS A 142 -12.62 -6.30 -2.46
CA LYS A 142 -12.31 -5.59 -3.71
C LYS A 142 -11.09 -6.20 -4.40
N MET A 143 -10.05 -6.54 -3.64
CA MET A 143 -8.86 -7.18 -4.19
C MET A 143 -9.13 -8.61 -4.64
N ALA A 144 -9.95 -9.37 -3.90
CA ALA A 144 -10.35 -10.71 -4.28
C ALA A 144 -11.14 -10.69 -5.61
N ILE A 145 -12.18 -9.85 -5.72
CA ILE A 145 -13.00 -9.73 -6.95
C ILE A 145 -12.13 -9.33 -8.14
N LYS A 146 -11.26 -8.32 -7.99
CA LYS A 146 -10.33 -7.88 -9.05
C LYS A 146 -9.49 -9.06 -9.55
N ASN A 147 -8.90 -9.84 -8.64
CA ASN A 147 -8.06 -10.96 -9.00
C ASN A 147 -8.84 -12.13 -9.60
N THR A 148 -10.04 -12.43 -9.11
CA THR A 148 -10.91 -13.46 -9.69
C THR A 148 -11.28 -13.14 -11.13
N ILE A 149 -11.61 -11.87 -11.44
CA ILE A 149 -11.91 -11.43 -12.80
C ILE A 149 -10.68 -11.61 -13.71
N LEU A 150 -9.50 -11.16 -13.25
CA LEU A 150 -8.26 -11.30 -14.02
C LEU A 150 -7.89 -12.77 -14.27
N PHE A 151 -8.08 -13.63 -13.28
CA PHE A 151 -7.86 -15.06 -13.41
C PHE A 151 -8.86 -15.72 -14.38
N GLY A 152 -10.14 -15.31 -14.34
CA GLY A 152 -11.14 -15.76 -15.32
C GLY A 152 -10.78 -15.36 -16.75
N LEU A 153 -10.31 -14.13 -16.97
CA LEU A 153 -9.83 -13.66 -18.27
C LEU A 153 -8.62 -14.47 -18.76
N LEU A 154 -7.69 -14.83 -17.87
CA LEU A 154 -6.57 -15.70 -18.21
C LEU A 154 -7.06 -17.06 -18.74
N LEU A 155 -8.02 -17.69 -18.06
CA LEU A 155 -8.57 -18.99 -18.47
C LEU A 155 -9.26 -18.90 -19.84
N ILE A 156 -9.96 -17.80 -20.11
CA ILE A 156 -10.56 -17.53 -21.42
C ILE A 156 -9.47 -17.48 -22.50
N PHE A 157 -8.40 -16.71 -22.30
CA PHE A 157 -7.30 -16.65 -23.27
C PHE A 157 -6.56 -17.99 -23.44
N ALA A 158 -6.41 -18.75 -22.35
CA ALA A 158 -5.82 -20.08 -22.41
C ALA A 158 -6.71 -21.05 -23.22
N TYR A 159 -8.03 -20.95 -23.10
CA TYR A 159 -8.98 -21.80 -23.82
C TYR A 159 -9.08 -21.47 -25.32
N TYR A 160 -9.18 -20.19 -25.68
CA TYR A 160 -9.31 -19.75 -27.08
C TYR A 160 -7.98 -19.77 -27.86
N GLY A 161 -6.87 -20.09 -27.20
CA GLY A 161 -5.54 -20.16 -27.81
C GLY A 161 -4.83 -18.80 -27.86
N ILE A 162 -3.60 -18.77 -27.34
CA ILE A 162 -2.76 -17.55 -27.25
C ILE A 162 -2.31 -17.06 -28.63
N LYS A 163 -2.24 -17.96 -29.62
CA LYS A 163 -1.63 -17.70 -30.93
C LYS A 163 -2.52 -16.87 -31.88
N ASP A 164 -3.84 -17.00 -31.77
CA ASP A 164 -4.78 -16.40 -32.72
C ASP A 164 -5.46 -15.12 -32.18
N ASN A 165 -5.06 -14.68 -30.99
CA ASN A 165 -5.62 -13.50 -30.34
C ASN A 165 -4.55 -12.44 -30.07
N VAL A 166 -4.68 -11.30 -30.75
CA VAL A 166 -3.78 -10.13 -30.67
C VAL A 166 -3.65 -9.57 -29.26
N VAL A 167 -4.61 -9.85 -28.38
CA VAL A 167 -4.64 -9.35 -26.99
C VAL A 167 -4.10 -10.39 -26.00
N ALA A 168 -4.03 -11.67 -26.38
CA ALA A 168 -3.67 -12.74 -25.45
C ALA A 168 -2.22 -12.65 -24.99
N ILE A 169 -1.26 -12.36 -25.88
CA ILE A 169 0.17 -12.26 -25.53
C ILE A 169 0.47 -11.08 -24.60
N PRO A 170 0.02 -9.83 -24.87
CA PRO A 170 0.27 -8.70 -23.98
C PRO A 170 -0.45 -8.85 -22.64
N PHE A 171 -1.65 -9.44 -22.64
CA PHE A 171 -2.35 -9.76 -21.41
C PHE A 171 -1.62 -10.83 -20.60
N LEU A 172 -1.13 -11.89 -21.25
CA LEU A 172 -0.32 -12.93 -20.61
C LEU A 172 0.98 -12.35 -20.05
N GLN A 173 1.62 -11.40 -20.75
CA GLN A 173 2.82 -10.72 -20.26
C GLN A 173 2.52 -9.84 -19.03
N LEU A 174 1.40 -9.12 -19.04
CA LEU A 174 0.91 -8.35 -17.88
C LEU A 174 0.52 -9.28 -16.72
N PHE A 175 -0.03 -10.45 -17.02
CA PHE A 175 -0.40 -11.46 -16.02
C PHE A 175 0.83 -12.17 -15.42
N LEU A 176 1.76 -12.62 -16.27
CA LEU A 176 3.03 -13.28 -15.92
C LEU A 176 4.01 -12.32 -15.24
N SER A 177 3.85 -11.01 -15.40
CA SER A 177 4.54 -10.02 -14.57
C SER A 177 4.23 -10.21 -13.06
N SER A 178 3.30 -11.12 -12.71
CA SER A 178 3.11 -11.74 -11.40
C SER A 178 2.65 -10.82 -10.28
N LEU A 179 2.41 -9.53 -10.57
CA LEU A 179 2.08 -8.54 -9.55
C LEU A 179 0.75 -8.82 -8.85
N PHE A 180 -0.32 -9.17 -9.57
CA PHE A 180 -1.67 -9.15 -8.97
C PHE A 180 -1.98 -10.32 -8.02
N LEU A 181 -1.64 -11.56 -8.40
CA LEU A 181 -1.83 -12.73 -7.52
C LEU A 181 -0.91 -12.68 -6.30
N ILE A 182 0.34 -12.28 -6.52
CA ILE A 182 1.31 -12.11 -5.43
C ILE A 182 0.83 -10.98 -4.50
N GLU A 183 0.34 -9.86 -5.03
CA GLU A 183 -0.25 -8.77 -4.24
C GLU A 183 -1.45 -9.25 -3.40
N LEU A 184 -2.33 -10.09 -3.96
CA LEU A 184 -3.44 -10.68 -3.20
C LEU A 184 -2.94 -11.57 -2.05
N ILE A 185 -1.95 -12.43 -2.29
CA ILE A 185 -1.36 -13.30 -1.26
C ILE A 185 -0.72 -12.45 -0.16
N TYR A 186 0.06 -11.42 -0.51
CA TYR A 186 0.62 -10.48 0.46
C TYR A 186 -0.47 -9.78 1.27
N HIS A 187 -1.56 -9.35 0.62
CA HIS A 187 -2.67 -8.68 1.28
C HIS A 187 -3.41 -9.60 2.27
N ILE A 188 -3.66 -10.86 1.89
CA ILE A 188 -4.25 -11.88 2.77
C ILE A 188 -3.32 -12.16 3.96
N ALA A 189 -2.03 -12.36 3.72
CA ALA A 189 -1.04 -12.59 4.77
C ALA A 189 -0.97 -11.39 5.73
N PHE A 190 -0.98 -10.17 5.20
CA PHE A 190 -1.01 -8.93 5.96
C PHE A 190 -2.27 -8.81 6.82
N PHE A 191 -3.44 -9.12 6.27
CA PHE A 191 -4.70 -9.16 7.01
C PHE A 191 -4.62 -10.09 8.22
N PHE A 192 -4.15 -11.34 8.05
CA PHE A 192 -4.05 -12.29 9.15
C PHE A 192 -3.02 -11.86 10.21
N ARG A 193 -1.88 -11.29 9.78
CA ARG A 193 -0.88 -10.74 10.71
C ARG A 193 -1.46 -9.60 11.54
N LEU A 194 -2.13 -8.63 10.91
CA LEU A 194 -2.78 -7.51 11.60
C LEU A 194 -3.87 -7.98 12.56
N LYS A 195 -4.69 -8.96 12.16
CA LYS A 195 -5.69 -9.57 13.04
C LYS A 195 -5.05 -10.14 14.30
N ASN A 196 -3.98 -10.93 14.13
CA ASN A 196 -3.25 -11.52 15.24
C ASN A 196 -2.65 -10.45 16.17
N LEU A 197 -2.08 -9.37 15.60
CA LEU A 197 -1.58 -8.25 16.39
C LEU A 197 -2.68 -7.54 17.17
N CYS A 198 -3.84 -7.28 16.55
CA CYS A 198 -4.99 -6.70 17.23
C CYS A 198 -5.45 -7.58 18.40
N ASP A 199 -5.48 -8.90 18.23
CA ASP A 199 -5.87 -9.82 19.29
C ASP A 199 -4.82 -9.88 20.41
N LYS A 200 -3.52 -9.82 20.09
CA LYS A 200 -2.44 -9.65 21.09
C LYS A 200 -2.58 -8.36 21.88
N PHE A 201 -2.88 -7.23 21.23
CA PHE A 201 -3.14 -5.97 21.93
C PHE A 201 -4.30 -6.11 22.92
N LYS A 202 -5.43 -6.69 22.50
CA LYS A 202 -6.56 -6.94 23.40
C LYS A 202 -6.14 -7.76 24.61
N GLN A 203 -5.34 -8.81 24.43
CA GLN A 203 -4.84 -9.62 25.54
C GLN A 203 -3.97 -8.82 26.53
N ILE A 204 -3.07 -7.98 26.00
CA ILE A 204 -2.22 -7.11 26.83
C ILE A 204 -3.07 -6.15 27.65
N PHE A 205 -4.04 -5.47 27.03
CA PHE A 205 -4.91 -4.50 27.70
C PHE A 205 -6.01 -5.14 28.57
N SER A 206 -6.37 -6.41 28.35
CA SER A 206 -7.31 -7.15 29.22
C SER A 206 -6.65 -7.62 30.52
N THR A 207 -5.32 -7.69 30.56
CA THR A 207 -4.60 -8.16 31.74
C THR A 207 -4.43 -7.00 32.75
N PRO A 208 -4.66 -7.20 34.06
CA PRO A 208 -4.50 -6.16 35.07
C PRO A 208 -3.12 -5.50 35.04
N LYS A 209 -3.06 -4.21 35.46
CA LYS A 209 -1.91 -3.29 35.39
C LYS A 209 -0.56 -4.01 35.42
N SER A 210 0.06 -4.09 34.24
CA SER A 210 1.38 -4.63 34.05
C SER A 210 2.42 -3.79 34.79
N THR A 211 3.48 -4.44 35.26
CA THR A 211 4.65 -3.72 35.79
C THR A 211 5.22 -2.81 34.71
N LYS A 212 5.86 -1.70 35.12
CA LYS A 212 6.50 -0.75 34.18
C LYS A 212 7.44 -1.46 33.19
N ASN A 213 8.18 -2.46 33.67
CA ASN A 213 9.08 -3.26 32.83
C ASN A 213 8.33 -4.08 31.77
N LYS A 214 7.21 -4.71 32.15
CA LYS A 214 6.37 -5.45 31.21
C LYS A 214 5.76 -4.52 30.16
N THR A 215 5.27 -3.34 30.55
CA THR A 215 4.75 -2.34 29.59
C THR A 215 5.82 -1.91 28.58
N ILE A 216 7.07 -1.74 29.02
CA ILE A 216 8.18 -1.42 28.11
C ILE A 216 8.43 -2.55 27.12
N GLN A 217 8.48 -3.80 27.60
CA GLN A 217 8.70 -4.98 26.76
C GLN A 217 7.58 -5.13 25.73
N ASP A 218 6.32 -5.06 26.17
CA ASP A 218 5.15 -5.15 25.31
C ASP A 218 5.14 -4.03 24.26
N ALA A 219 5.45 -2.79 24.66
CA ALA A 219 5.47 -1.66 23.74
C ALA A 219 6.53 -1.83 22.65
N ILE A 220 7.76 -2.19 23.02
CA ILE A 220 8.84 -2.40 22.04
C ILE A 220 8.51 -3.56 21.12
N TYR A 221 8.10 -4.70 21.67
CA TYR A 221 7.78 -5.90 20.90
C TYR A 221 6.64 -5.63 19.91
N MET A 222 5.54 -5.02 20.36
CA MET A 222 4.39 -4.75 19.51
C MET A 222 4.69 -3.71 18.42
N VAL A 223 5.50 -2.69 18.71
CA VAL A 223 5.94 -1.72 17.69
C VAL A 223 6.82 -2.39 16.64
N LEU A 224 7.78 -3.22 17.05
CA LEU A 224 8.64 -3.95 16.11
C LEU A 224 7.83 -4.89 15.21
N GLU A 225 6.92 -5.67 15.79
CA GLU A 225 6.04 -6.56 15.05
C GLU A 225 5.15 -5.80 14.06
N TYR A 226 4.56 -4.69 14.50
CA TYR A 226 3.69 -3.87 13.65
C TYR A 226 4.46 -3.20 12.51
N GLU A 227 5.59 -2.55 12.79
CA GLU A 227 6.41 -1.88 11.78
C GLU A 227 7.04 -2.87 10.80
N THR A 228 7.43 -4.06 11.27
CA THR A 228 7.88 -5.15 10.41
C THR A 228 6.75 -5.62 9.49
N THR A 229 5.55 -5.81 10.05
CA THR A 229 4.37 -6.23 9.29
C THR A 229 4.00 -5.19 8.22
N LEU A 230 4.14 -3.90 8.52
CA LEU A 230 3.96 -2.82 7.55
C LEU A 230 5.05 -2.80 6.47
N ALA A 231 6.33 -2.96 6.83
CA ALA A 231 7.44 -2.91 5.90
C ALA A 231 7.42 -4.04 4.87
N TYR A 232 6.97 -5.24 5.27
CA TYR A 232 6.81 -6.37 4.35
C TYR A 232 5.55 -6.29 3.49
N ASN A 233 4.59 -5.44 3.82
CA ASN A 233 3.38 -5.29 3.04
C ASN A 233 3.64 -4.40 1.81
N LYS A 234 3.55 -5.00 0.62
CA LYS A 234 3.64 -4.30 -0.66
C LYS A 234 2.29 -3.77 -1.17
N SER A 235 1.18 -4.03 -0.46
CA SER A 235 -0.15 -3.55 -0.86
C SER A 235 -0.43 -2.16 -0.27
N PRO A 236 -0.58 -1.10 -1.07
CA PRO A 236 -0.77 0.24 -0.56
C PRO A 236 -2.14 0.40 0.11
N ASN A 237 -2.17 1.03 1.30
CA ASN A 237 -3.42 1.39 1.96
C ASN A 237 -4.20 2.41 1.13
N SER A 238 -5.51 2.18 0.98
CA SER A 238 -6.37 3.09 0.22
C SER A 238 -6.76 4.33 1.03
N ASN A 239 -6.27 5.50 0.62
CA ASN A 239 -6.61 6.78 1.27
C ASN A 239 -8.12 7.08 1.18
N SER A 240 -8.81 6.64 0.12
CA SER A 240 -10.26 6.80 0.01
C SER A 240 -11.01 5.93 1.00
N VAL A 241 -10.55 4.70 1.25
CA VAL A 241 -11.11 3.83 2.29
C VAL A 241 -10.86 4.42 3.68
N TYR A 242 -9.65 4.94 3.93
CA TYR A 242 -9.34 5.62 5.19
C TYR A 242 -10.30 6.79 5.44
N LYS A 243 -10.46 7.72 4.49
CA LYS A 243 -11.37 8.87 4.64
C LYS A 243 -12.82 8.44 4.91
N LYS A 244 -13.28 7.36 4.27
CA LYS A 244 -14.64 6.82 4.47
C LYS A 244 -14.83 6.22 5.86
N LEU A 245 -13.80 5.57 6.40
CA LEU A 245 -13.89 4.86 7.67
C LEU A 245 -13.47 5.70 8.88
N ASN A 246 -12.75 6.80 8.68
CA ASN A 246 -12.09 7.55 9.75
C ASN A 246 -13.02 7.89 10.91
N ASN A 247 -14.16 8.53 10.64
CA ASN A 247 -15.10 8.95 11.69
C ASN A 247 -15.61 7.75 12.49
N LYS A 248 -16.05 6.70 11.79
CA LYS A 248 -16.53 5.46 12.41
C LYS A 248 -15.45 4.79 13.26
N LEU A 249 -14.21 4.72 12.76
CA LEU A 249 -13.11 4.07 13.47
C LEU A 249 -12.64 4.87 14.68
N THR A 250 -12.67 6.20 14.63
CA THR A 250 -12.41 7.06 15.79
C THR A 250 -13.46 6.85 16.89
N GLU A 251 -14.74 6.71 16.53
CA GLU A 251 -15.81 6.35 17.47
C GLU A 251 -15.60 4.96 18.08
N GLU A 252 -15.34 3.95 17.25
CA GLU A 252 -15.05 2.59 17.72
C GLU A 252 -13.80 2.53 18.60
N TRP A 253 -12.76 3.29 18.26
CA TRP A 253 -11.55 3.43 19.06
C TRP A 253 -11.84 4.04 20.44
N SER A 254 -12.71 5.05 20.49
CA SER A 254 -13.15 5.64 21.75
C SER A 254 -13.87 4.61 22.64
N CYS A 255 -14.72 3.76 22.06
CA CYS A 255 -15.35 2.64 22.77
C CYS A 255 -14.32 1.61 23.27
N ILE A 256 -13.31 1.28 22.46
CA ILE A 256 -12.22 0.37 22.86
C ILE A 256 -11.47 0.93 24.07
N LYS A 257 -11.11 2.22 24.05
CA LYS A 257 -10.45 2.88 25.18
C LYS A 257 -11.29 2.80 26.46
N GLN A 258 -12.59 3.05 26.36
CA GLN A 258 -13.50 2.92 27.50
C GLN A 258 -13.58 1.49 28.03
N ASN A 259 -13.70 0.50 27.14
CA ASN A 259 -13.81 -0.92 27.52
C ASN A 259 -12.55 -1.45 28.22
N TYR A 260 -11.36 -0.97 27.84
CA TYR A 260 -10.09 -1.41 28.42
C TYR A 260 -9.48 -0.41 29.42
N ASP A 261 -10.25 0.62 29.82
CA ASP A 261 -9.81 1.68 30.72
C ASP A 261 -8.46 2.34 30.32
N ILE A 262 -8.28 2.57 29.02
CA ILE A 262 -7.09 3.22 28.46
C ILE A 262 -7.20 4.73 28.67
N ARG A 263 -6.34 5.29 29.53
CA ARG A 263 -6.33 6.71 29.90
C ARG A 263 -4.92 7.28 30.05
#